data_AF-A0AAW9IBH0-F1
#
_entry.id   AF-A0AAW9IBH0-F1
#
_cell.length_a   1.000
_cell.length_b   1.000
_cell.length_c   1.000
_cell.angle_alpha   90.00
_cell.angle_beta   90.00
_cell.angle_gamma   90.00
#
_symmetry.space_group_name_H-M   'P 1'
#
loop_
_entity.id
_entity.type
_entity.pdbx_description
1 polymer ?
#
loop_
_entity_poly.entity_id
_entity_poly.type
_entity_poly.pdbx_seq_one_letter_code
_entity_poly.pdbx_strand_id
1 'polypeptide(L)'
;DKLMPDEGKVIWSNNVRVGYMDQHAALVKGQSIRDALRDAFKYLFDLETEMNSLYEKMGDCTPEELEKMLERTAVIQDLLDHNGFYVIDAKVEEVAKGLGLLDLGLDKDVDDLSGGQRTK
;
A
#
# COMPACT_ATOMS: atom_id res chain seq x y z
N ASP A 1 -3.54 23.48 -27.82
CA ASP A 1 -2.58 22.35 -27.79
C ASP A 1 -2.63 21.65 -26.46
N LYS A 2 -3.00 20.36 -26.46
CA LYS A 2 -3.08 19.52 -25.27
C LYS A 2 -1.73 18.80 -25.15
N LEU A 3 -0.79 19.41 -24.43
CA LEU A 3 0.50 18.78 -24.12
C LEU A 3 0.23 17.48 -23.36
N MET A 4 0.49 16.35 -24.01
CA MET A 4 0.64 15.06 -23.33
C MET A 4 1.86 15.18 -22.41
N PRO A 5 1.75 14.95 -21.09
CA PRO A 5 2.94 14.90 -20.27
C PRO A 5 3.68 13.60 -20.60
N ASP A 6 4.94 13.74 -20.99
CA ASP A 6 5.86 12.63 -21.21
C ASP A 6 5.92 11.72 -19.97
N GLU A 7 6.00 10.41 -20.22
CA GLU A 7 6.04 9.32 -19.24
C GLU A 7 7.20 9.49 -18.24
N GLY A 8 6.94 10.27 -17.19
CA GLY A 8 7.85 10.45 -16.07
C GLY A 8 7.83 9.21 -15.19
N LYS A 9 8.93 8.45 -15.19
CA LYS A 9 9.15 7.43 -14.17
C LYS A 9 9.25 8.14 -12.81
N VAL A 10 8.23 7.96 -11.99
CA VAL A 10 8.16 8.52 -10.64
C VAL A 10 8.92 7.62 -9.67
N ILE A 11 9.86 8.19 -8.93
CA ILE A 11 10.68 7.48 -7.95
C ILE A 11 10.36 8.08 -6.58
N TRP A 12 9.62 7.34 -5.76
CA TRP A 12 9.38 7.70 -4.37
C TRP A 12 10.64 7.44 -3.55
N SER A 13 11.03 8.40 -2.71
CA SER A 13 12.25 8.33 -1.90
C SER A 13 12.31 7.05 -1.03
N ASN A 14 13.42 6.31 -1.16
CA ASN A 14 13.70 4.98 -0.57
C ASN A 14 13.82 4.98 0.97
N ASN A 15 12.76 5.25 1.72
CA ASN A 15 12.79 5.18 3.18
C ASN A 15 11.78 4.20 3.80
N VAL A 16 11.48 3.09 3.12
CA VAL A 16 10.86 1.92 3.76
C VAL A 16 11.80 0.72 3.64
N ARG A 17 12.10 0.18 4.82
CA ARG A 17 13.07 -0.85 5.17
C ARG A 17 13.09 -2.04 4.20
N VAL A 18 14.30 -2.48 3.87
CA VAL A 18 14.68 -3.66 3.08
C VAL A 18 13.70 -4.83 3.24
N GLY A 19 12.95 -5.13 2.18
CA GLY A 19 12.11 -6.31 2.06
C GLY A 19 10.83 -6.03 1.28
N TYR A 20 10.84 -6.24 -0.04
CA TYR A 20 9.67 -6.20 -0.92
C TYR A 20 8.92 -4.85 -1.01
N MET A 21 9.65 -3.75 -1.24
CA MET A 21 9.04 -2.61 -1.91
C MET A 21 9.16 -2.87 -3.41
N ASP A 22 8.03 -3.21 -4.03
CA ASP A 22 7.93 -3.34 -5.48
C ASP A 22 8.50 -2.04 -6.11
N GLN A 23 9.49 -2.17 -7.00
CA GLN A 23 10.16 -1.03 -7.64
C GLN A 23 9.26 -0.32 -8.67
N HIS A 24 7.96 -0.64 -8.66
CA HIS A 24 6.95 -0.27 -9.63
C HIS A 24 5.75 0.45 -9.00
N ALA A 25 5.97 1.31 -8.00
CA ALA A 25 4.97 2.32 -7.60
C ALA A 25 4.81 3.37 -8.72
N ALA A 26 4.31 2.94 -9.87
CA ALA A 26 3.95 3.80 -10.99
C ALA A 26 2.57 4.40 -10.71
N LEU A 27 2.48 5.73 -10.76
CA LEU A 27 1.21 6.43 -10.66
C LEU A 27 0.30 5.98 -11.82
N VAL A 28 -0.85 5.40 -11.49
CA VAL A 28 -1.85 5.05 -12.49
C VAL A 28 -2.78 6.24 -12.69
N LYS A 29 -3.00 6.62 -13.95
CA LYS A 29 -3.96 7.68 -14.27
C LYS A 29 -5.36 7.33 -13.74
N GLY A 30 -6.03 8.28 -13.08
CA GLY A 30 -7.33 8.04 -12.45
C GLY A 30 -7.23 7.52 -11.01
N GLN A 31 -6.02 7.28 -10.50
CA GLN A 31 -5.78 6.89 -9.12
C GLN A 31 -5.75 8.15 -8.23
N SER A 32 -6.28 8.04 -7.02
CA SER A 32 -6.18 9.14 -6.06
C SER A 32 -4.77 9.22 -5.46
N ILE A 33 -4.36 10.40 -4.99
CA ILE A 33 -3.10 10.58 -4.25
C ILE A 33 -3.05 9.63 -3.05
N ARG A 34 -4.18 9.44 -2.36
CA ARG A 34 -4.32 8.49 -1.24
C ARG A 34 -3.96 7.07 -1.67
N ASP A 35 -4.54 6.60 -2.77
CA ASP A 35 -4.34 5.24 -3.26
C ASP A 35 -2.88 5.03 -3.69
N ALA A 36 -2.26 6.03 -4.35
CA ALA A 36 -0.86 5.95 -4.71
C ALA A 36 0.07 5.84 -3.49
N LEU A 37 -0.26 6.54 -2.39
CA LEU A 37 0.49 6.41 -1.14
C LEU A 37 0.22 5.07 -0.44
N ARG A 38 -0.98 4.49 -0.59
CA ARG A 38 -1.32 3.15 -0.07
C ARG A 38 -0.57 2.04 -0.78
N ASP A 39 -0.21 2.22 -2.06
CA ASP A 39 0.51 1.20 -2.84
C ASP A 39 1.85 0.81 -2.21
N ALA A 40 2.51 1.73 -1.49
CA ALA A 40 3.72 1.43 -0.72
C ALA A 40 3.50 0.36 0.37
N PHE A 41 2.24 0.13 0.78
CA PHE A 41 1.83 -0.85 1.77
C PHE A 41 1.05 -2.02 1.16
N LYS A 42 1.00 -2.14 -0.17
CA LYS A 42 0.23 -3.17 -0.89
C LYS A 42 0.48 -4.58 -0.35
N TYR A 43 1.74 -4.92 -0.07
CA TYR A 43 2.11 -6.23 0.46
C TYR A 43 1.40 -6.56 1.79
N LEU A 44 1.10 -5.56 2.64
CA LEU A 44 0.36 -5.78 3.89
C LEU A 44 -1.12 -6.04 3.61
N PHE A 45 -1.71 -5.37 2.62
CA PHE A 45 -3.09 -5.67 2.18
C PHE A 45 -3.19 -7.06 1.55
N ASP A 46 -2.17 -7.47 0.79
CA ASP A 46 -2.12 -8.82 0.22
C ASP A 46 -2.01 -9.89 1.33
N LEU A 47 -1.22 -9.63 2.38
CA LEU A 47 -1.16 -10.48 3.58
C LEU A 47 -2.49 -10.53 4.33
N GLU A 48 -3.16 -9.41 4.52
CA GLU A 48 -4.49 -9.36 5.17
C GLU A 48 -5.54 -10.13 4.34
N THR A 49 -5.49 -10.03 3.01
CA THR A 49 -6.34 -10.81 2.10
C THR A 49 -6.05 -12.31 2.23
N GLU A 50 -4.78 -12.70 2.31
CA GLU A 50 -4.40 -14.10 2.56
C GLU A 50 -4.97 -14.60 3.88
N MET A 51 -4.82 -13.83 4.96
CA MET A 51 -5.33 -14.14 6.29
C MET A 51 -6.86 -14.32 6.29
N ASN A 52 -7.59 -13.41 5.64
CA ASN A 52 -9.04 -13.52 5.50
C ASN A 52 -9.45 -14.78 4.72
N SER A 53 -8.74 -15.13 3.64
CA SER A 53 -9.00 -16.37 2.90
C SER A 53 -8.72 -17.62 3.74
N LEU A 54 -7.73 -17.59 4.64
CA LEU A 54 -7.49 -18.69 5.57
C LEU A 54 -8.68 -18.84 6.53
N TYR A 55 -9.18 -17.75 7.12
CA TYR A 55 -10.36 -17.80 7.99
C TYR A 55 -11.60 -18.36 7.29
N GLU A 56 -11.84 -18.00 6.03
CA GLU A 56 -12.94 -18.57 5.25
C GLU A 56 -12.79 -20.09 5.08
N LYS A 57 -11.58 -20.58 4.82
CA LYS A 57 -11.31 -22.00 4.60
C LYS A 57 -11.33 -22.83 5.88
N MET A 58 -11.07 -22.22 7.04
CA MET A 58 -11.06 -22.91 8.32
C MET A 58 -12.40 -23.57 8.66
N GLY A 59 -13.52 -23.04 8.16
CA GLY A 59 -14.86 -23.59 8.40
C GLY A 59 -15.11 -24.97 7.76
N ASP A 60 -14.39 -25.29 6.69
CA ASP A 60 -14.62 -26.49 5.86
C ASP A 60 -13.40 -27.44 5.77
N CYS A 61 -12.32 -27.14 6.50
CA CYS A 61 -11.06 -27.89 6.41
C CYS A 61 -10.97 -29.08 7.37
N THR A 62 -10.03 -29.99 7.14
CA THR A 62 -9.75 -31.08 8.09
C THR A 62 -9.01 -30.56 9.33
N PRO A 63 -9.01 -31.30 10.47
CA PRO A 63 -8.25 -30.89 11.66
C PRO A 63 -6.74 -30.65 11.41
N GLU A 64 -6.13 -31.43 10.52
CA GLU A 64 -4.71 -31.31 10.17
C GLU A 64 -4.43 -30.09 9.28
N GLU A 65 -5.39 -29.70 8.43
CA GLU A 65 -5.32 -28.48 7.64
C GLU A 65 -5.58 -27.25 8.52
N LEU A 66 -6.51 -27.35 9.46
CA LEU A 66 -6.84 -26.29 10.42
C LEU A 66 -5.61 -25.86 11.22
N GLU A 67 -4.83 -26.81 11.75
CA GLU A 67 -3.62 -26.52 12.52
C GLU A 67 -2.62 -25.71 11.67
N LYS A 68 -2.38 -26.11 10.42
CA LYS A 68 -1.49 -25.38 9.49
C LYS A 68 -2.01 -23.99 9.15
N MET A 69 -3.33 -23.85 8.96
CA MET A 69 -3.95 -22.55 8.66
C MET A 69 -3.84 -21.61 9.86
N LEU A 70 -4.01 -22.13 11.09
CA LEU A 70 -3.86 -21.35 12.32
C LEU A 70 -2.42 -20.86 12.51
N GLU A 71 -1.43 -21.73 12.29
CA GLU A 71 -0.01 -21.35 12.32
C GLU A 71 0.31 -20.25 11.29
N ARG A 72 -0.16 -20.40 10.05
CA ARG A 72 0.04 -19.39 9.00
C ARG A 72 -0.62 -18.07 9.36
N THR A 73 -1.83 -18.12 9.90
CA THR A 73 -2.58 -16.94 10.32
C THR A 73 -1.85 -16.19 11.44
N ALA A 74 -1.32 -16.90 12.43
CA ALA A 74 -0.53 -16.29 13.50
C ALA A 74 0.70 -15.54 12.96
N VAL A 75 1.43 -16.14 12.02
CA VAL A 75 2.58 -15.49 11.37
C VAL A 75 2.17 -14.23 10.61
N ILE A 76 1.06 -14.29 9.87
CA ILE A 76 0.57 -13.12 9.13
C ILE A 76 0.15 -12.01 10.10
N GLN A 77 -0.59 -12.36 11.16
CA GLN A 77 -1.04 -11.40 12.15
C GLN A 77 0.14 -10.67 12.81
N ASP A 78 1.19 -11.40 13.19
CA ASP A 78 2.42 -10.81 13.71
C ASP A 78 3.06 -9.84 12.70
N LEU A 79 3.10 -10.18 11.42
CA LEU A 79 3.64 -9.30 10.38
C LEU A 79 2.80 -8.03 10.21
N LEU A 80 1.47 -8.13 10.24
CA LEU A 80 0.57 -6.98 10.15
C LEU A 80 0.74 -6.04 11.35
N ASP A 81 0.82 -6.60 12.56
CA ASP A 81 1.02 -5.84 13.79
C ASP A 81 2.38 -5.13 13.81
N HIS A 82 3.47 -5.85 13.53
CA HIS A 82 4.82 -5.29 13.55
C HIS A 82 5.02 -4.19 12.49
N ASN A 83 4.34 -4.29 11.35
CA ASN A 83 4.40 -3.27 10.30
C ASN A 83 3.32 -2.19 10.45
N GLY A 84 2.50 -2.23 11.50
CA GLY A 84 1.48 -1.24 11.80
C GLY A 84 0.41 -1.13 10.72
N PHE A 85 -0.07 -2.26 10.22
CA PHE A 85 -1.11 -2.34 9.19
C PHE A 85 -2.38 -1.55 9.59
N TYR A 86 -2.83 -1.72 10.83
CA TYR A 86 -4.06 -1.08 11.34
C TYR A 86 -3.97 0.44 11.50
N VAL A 87 -2.78 1.02 11.30
CA VAL A 87 -2.56 2.48 11.32
C VAL A 87 -2.04 3.00 9.99
N ILE A 88 -2.18 2.24 8.89
CA ILE A 88 -1.75 2.67 7.55
C ILE A 88 -2.41 3.98 7.16
N ASP A 89 -3.70 4.19 7.45
CA ASP A 89 -4.38 5.43 7.11
C ASP A 89 -3.68 6.65 7.75
N ALA A 90 -3.31 6.53 9.03
CA ALA A 90 -2.54 7.56 9.72
C ALA A 90 -1.14 7.73 9.12
N LYS A 91 -0.45 6.64 8.78
CA LYS A 91 0.87 6.70 8.12
C LYS A 91 0.80 7.36 6.74
N VAL A 92 -0.24 7.08 5.97
CA VAL A 92 -0.48 7.70 4.65
C VAL A 92 -0.69 9.20 4.82
N GLU A 93 -1.48 9.63 5.81
CA GLU A 93 -1.67 11.05 6.12
C GLU A 93 -0.36 11.72 6.59
N GLU A 94 0.44 11.05 7.42
CA GLU A 94 1.75 11.56 7.86
C GLU A 94 2.73 11.72 6.69
N VAL A 95 2.79 10.74 5.79
CA VAL A 95 3.62 10.82 4.57
C VAL A 95 3.11 11.94 3.67
N ALA A 96 1.81 12.02 3.43
CA ALA A 96 1.23 13.09 2.63
C ALA A 96 1.52 14.48 3.22
N LYS A 97 1.48 14.61 4.55
CA LYS A 97 1.86 15.85 5.26
C LYS A 97 3.33 16.19 5.05
N GLY A 98 4.23 15.22 5.19
CA GLY A 98 5.66 15.39 4.97
C GLY A 98 6.02 15.83 3.54
N LEU A 99 5.21 15.40 2.57
CA LEU A 99 5.33 15.76 1.16
C LEU A 99 4.60 17.06 0.78
N GLY A 100 3.82 17.64 1.70
CA GLY A 100 3.01 18.84 1.44
C GLY A 100 1.81 18.60 0.52
N LEU A 101 1.24 17.39 0.55
CA LEU A 101 0.14 16.96 -0.32
C LEU A 101 -1.23 17.11 0.35
N LEU A 102 -1.31 17.30 1.67
CA LEU A 102 -2.60 17.43 2.38
C LEU A 102 -3.44 18.59 1.85
N ASP A 103 -2.82 19.73 1.56
CA ASP A 103 -3.51 20.93 1.08
C ASP A 103 -4.10 20.76 -0.34
N LEU A 104 -3.61 19.79 -1.12
CA LEU A 104 -4.18 19.46 -2.42
C LEU A 104 -5.49 18.68 -2.28
N GLY A 105 -5.63 17.91 -1.19
CA GLY A 105 -6.69 16.92 -0.99
C GLY A 105 -6.27 15.55 -1.52
N LEU A 106 -6.26 14.53 -0.66
CA LEU A 106 -5.77 13.19 -1.00
C LEU A 106 -6.66 12.41 -1.95
N ASP A 107 -7.92 12.83 -2.08
CA ASP A 107 -8.89 12.18 -2.96
C ASP A 107 -8.82 12.73 -4.40
N LYS A 108 -7.92 13.70 -4.67
CA LYS A 108 -7.65 14.19 -6.02
C LYS A 108 -6.82 13.20 -6.81
N ASP A 109 -6.95 13.30 -8.13
CA ASP A 109 -6.17 12.49 -9.07
C ASP A 109 -4.68 12.82 -8.93
N VAL A 110 -3.85 11.79 -8.97
CA VAL A 110 -2.39 11.91 -9.04
C VAL A 110 -1.94 12.77 -10.23
N ASP A 111 -2.78 12.94 -11.24
CA ASP A 111 -2.51 13.81 -12.38
C ASP A 111 -2.44 15.30 -12.03
N ASP A 112 -3.08 15.71 -10.92
CA ASP A 112 -3.04 17.09 -10.42
C ASP A 112 -1.71 17.44 -9.73
N LEU A 113 -0.82 16.44 -9.51
CA LEU A 113 0.50 16.65 -8.94
C LEU A 113 1.46 17.28 -9.95
N SER A 114 2.16 18.35 -9.55
CA SER A 114 3.27 18.90 -10.31
C SER A 114 4.44 17.90 -10.41
N GLY A 115 5.28 18.01 -11.44
CA GLY A 115 6.42 17.09 -11.62
C GLY A 115 7.38 17.03 -10.42
N GLY A 116 7.54 18.14 -9.70
CA GLY A 116 8.33 18.21 -8.46
C GLY A 116 7.65 17.56 -7.25
N GLN A 117 6.32 17.46 -7.23
CA GLN A 117 5.58 16.73 -6.19
C GLN A 117 5.52 15.24 -6.49
N ARG A 118 5.43 14.85 -7.77
CA ARG A 118 5.48 13.45 -8.17
C ARG A 118 6.83 12.82 -7.78
N THR A 119 7.94 13.54 -7.92
CA THR A 119 9.30 12.99 -7.73
C THR A 119 9.80 13.01 -6.28
N LYS A 120 9.06 13.54 -5.30
CA LYS A 120 9.50 13.62 -3.90
C LYS A 120 9.09 12.38 -3.12
#